data_AF-A0A7S0R2B0-F1
#
_entry.id   AF-A0A7S0R2B0-F1
#
_cell.length_a   1.000
_cell.length_b   1.000
_cell.length_c   1.000
_cell.angle_alpha   90.00
_cell.angle_beta   90.00
_cell.angle_gamma   90.00
#
_symmetry.space_group_name_H-M   'P 1'
#
loop_
_entity.id
_entity.type
_entity.pdbx_description
1 polymer ?
#
loop_
_entity_poly.entity_id
_entity_poly.type
_entity_poly.pdbx_seq_one_letter_code
_entity_poly.pdbx_strand_id
1 'polypeptide(L)'
;SNGMNRTADPTLSYWCFRPGVAMETLKRQTGCGSVLLTSGTLSPMDSFACELSLRFQVRLENPHVISPEQIWVGSIGVGPSGRALNSSYRSRDSVEYKTELGNAIVNFARVVPDGVLVFFPSYGVMAMCTDYWKQTGVWERIARWKAPTIE
;
A
#
# COMPACT_ATOMS: atom_id res chain seq x y z
N SER A 1 -41.63 10.23 14.15
CA SER A 1 -40.35 10.21 14.89
C SER A 1 -39.86 8.78 14.96
N ASN A 2 -39.01 8.34 14.02
CA ASN A 2 -38.49 6.98 14.05
C ASN A 2 -37.09 6.95 13.42
N GLY A 3 -36.07 7.15 14.25
CA GLY A 3 -34.66 7.01 13.89
C GLY A 3 -34.10 5.79 14.61
N MET A 4 -34.34 4.61 14.05
CA MET A 4 -33.90 3.34 14.60
C MET A 4 -32.37 3.28 14.57
N ASN A 5 -31.75 3.35 15.75
CA ASN A 5 -30.34 3.05 15.97
C ASN A 5 -30.14 1.56 15.64
N ARG A 6 -29.69 1.23 14.42
CA ARG A 6 -29.38 -0.16 14.05
C ARG A 6 -28.11 -0.56 14.79
N THR A 7 -28.27 -1.14 15.97
CA THR A 7 -27.21 -1.93 16.62
C THR A 7 -26.81 -3.02 15.64
N ALA A 8 -25.54 -3.07 15.23
CA ALA A 8 -25.04 -4.10 14.34
C ALA A 8 -25.39 -5.49 14.91
N ASP A 9 -26.01 -6.34 14.10
CA ASP A 9 -26.35 -7.69 14.51
C ASP A 9 -25.08 -8.45 14.94
N PRO A 10 -25.14 -9.28 16.00
CA PRO A 10 -23.98 -10.01 16.48
C PRO A 10 -23.42 -10.89 15.36
N THR A 11 -22.17 -10.62 14.98
CA THR A 11 -21.47 -11.33 13.92
C THR A 11 -20.44 -12.28 14.52
N LEU A 12 -20.52 -13.56 14.18
CA LEU A 12 -19.49 -14.55 14.49
C LEU A 12 -18.63 -14.78 13.23
N SER A 13 -17.33 -14.52 13.33
CA SER A 13 -16.38 -14.71 12.22
C SER A 13 -15.33 -15.76 12.57
N TYR A 14 -15.10 -16.70 11.65
CA TYR A 14 -14.02 -17.68 11.74
C TYR A 14 -12.93 -17.34 10.73
N TRP A 15 -11.69 -17.21 11.20
CA TRP A 15 -10.55 -16.82 10.37
C TRP A 15 -9.57 -17.99 10.27
N CYS A 16 -9.22 -18.38 9.05
CA CYS A 16 -8.15 -19.34 8.80
C CYS A 16 -6.83 -18.58 8.58
N PHE A 17 -5.89 -18.72 9.52
CA PHE A 17 -4.58 -18.08 9.44
C PHE A 17 -3.53 -18.94 8.72
N ARG A 18 -3.90 -20.12 8.22
CA ARG A 18 -2.98 -21.05 7.54
C ARG A 18 -3.48 -21.35 6.12
N PRO A 19 -3.04 -20.59 5.10
CA PRO A 19 -3.51 -20.79 3.73
C PRO A 19 -3.13 -22.18 3.18
N GLY A 20 -2.07 -22.81 3.71
CA GLY A 20 -1.69 -24.18 3.35
C GLY A 20 -2.75 -25.25 3.57
N VAL A 21 -3.72 -25.06 4.48
CA VAL A 21 -4.84 -26.01 4.65
C VAL A 21 -5.66 -26.13 3.36
N ALA A 22 -5.94 -25.01 2.70
CA ALA A 22 -6.70 -24.98 1.45
C ALA A 22 -5.89 -25.64 0.32
N MET A 23 -4.59 -25.37 0.25
CA MET A 23 -3.72 -25.96 -0.79
C MET A 23 -3.51 -27.46 -0.60
N GLU A 24 -3.38 -27.94 0.64
CA GLU A 24 -3.34 -29.37 0.97
C GLU A 24 -4.63 -30.08 0.55
N THR A 25 -5.77 -29.44 0.83
CA THR A 25 -7.10 -29.91 0.42
C THR A 25 -7.19 -30.00 -1.10
N LEU A 26 -6.77 -28.95 -1.81
CA LEU A 26 -6.75 -28.91 -3.27
C LEU A 26 -5.90 -30.06 -3.83
N LYS A 27 -4.68 -30.25 -3.31
CA LYS A 27 -3.79 -31.33 -3.74
C LYS A 27 -4.36 -32.73 -3.49
N ARG A 28 -5.01 -32.96 -2.34
CA ARG A 28 -5.50 -34.30 -1.95
C ARG A 28 -6.86 -34.65 -2.53
N GLN A 29 -7.78 -33.70 -2.61
CA GLN A 29 -9.20 -33.97 -2.88
C GLN A 29 -9.62 -33.70 -4.32
N THR A 30 -8.98 -32.76 -5.02
CA THR A 30 -9.40 -32.38 -6.38
C THR A 30 -8.72 -33.20 -7.47
N GLY A 31 -7.69 -33.99 -7.14
CA GLY A 31 -6.90 -34.73 -8.13
C GLY A 31 -6.03 -33.84 -9.02
N CYS A 32 -5.79 -32.59 -8.63
CA CYS A 32 -4.96 -31.64 -9.36
C CYS A 32 -3.54 -32.20 -9.57
N GLY A 33 -3.20 -32.52 -10.83
CA GLY A 33 -1.90 -33.11 -11.19
C GLY A 33 -0.74 -32.11 -11.22
N SER A 34 -1.02 -30.82 -11.45
CA SER A 34 0.00 -29.77 -11.44
C SER A 34 -0.60 -28.40 -11.11
N VAL A 35 0.13 -27.58 -10.37
CA VAL A 35 -0.21 -26.19 -10.05
C VAL A 35 0.92 -25.31 -10.54
N LEU A 36 0.61 -24.40 -11.46
CA LEU A 36 1.54 -23.38 -11.94
C LEU A 36 1.16 -22.04 -11.32
N LEU A 37 2.09 -21.43 -10.60
CA LEU A 37 1.92 -20.11 -10.02
C LEU A 37 2.82 -19.13 -10.76
N THR A 38 2.25 -18.01 -11.18
CA THR A 38 2.97 -16.92 -11.85
C THR A 38 2.61 -15.59 -11.19
N SER A 39 3.60 -14.73 -10.98
CA SER A 39 3.42 -13.36 -10.50
C SER A 39 4.63 -12.53 -10.87
N GLY A 40 4.41 -11.22 -11.10
CA GLY A 40 5.49 -10.26 -11.34
C GLY A 40 6.19 -9.76 -10.08
N THR A 41 5.67 -10.08 -8.89
CA THR A 41 6.17 -9.55 -7.60
C THR A 41 6.40 -10.63 -6.53
N LEU A 42 6.30 -11.92 -6.89
CA LEU A 42 6.58 -13.03 -5.98
C LEU A 42 8.10 -13.19 -5.78
N SER A 43 8.69 -12.35 -4.95
CA SER A 43 10.03 -12.56 -4.40
C SER A 43 10.07 -12.04 -2.95
N PRO A 44 10.71 -12.75 -2.01
CA PRO A 44 11.38 -14.05 -2.17
C PRO A 44 10.42 -15.25 -2.16
N MET A 45 10.60 -16.21 -3.07
CA MET A 45 9.69 -17.37 -3.24
C MET A 45 9.68 -18.36 -2.07
N ASP A 46 10.72 -18.37 -1.21
CA ASP A 46 10.82 -19.30 -0.08
C ASP A 46 9.75 -19.08 0.98
N SER A 47 9.58 -17.83 1.42
CA SER A 47 8.56 -17.47 2.41
C SER A 47 7.16 -17.81 1.90
N PHE A 48 6.90 -17.52 0.62
CA PHE A 48 5.62 -17.80 -0.01
C PHE A 48 5.33 -19.31 -0.12
N ALA A 49 6.32 -20.12 -0.47
CA ALA A 49 6.19 -21.58 -0.51
C ALA A 49 5.88 -22.18 0.87
N CYS A 50 6.54 -21.67 1.90
CA CYS A 50 6.30 -22.06 3.28
C CYS A 50 4.88 -21.73 3.74
N GLU A 51 4.37 -20.52 3.47
CA GLU A 51 3.01 -20.11 3.85
C GLU A 51 1.93 -20.99 3.21
N LEU A 52 2.10 -21.35 1.94
CA LEU A 52 1.16 -22.21 1.22
C LEU A 52 1.28 -23.71 1.55
N SER A 53 2.23 -24.13 2.38
CA SER A 53 2.55 -25.56 2.57
C SER A 53 2.82 -26.30 1.24
N LEU A 54 3.38 -25.61 0.24
CA LEU A 54 3.65 -26.17 -1.10
C LEU A 54 5.14 -26.31 -1.35
N ARG A 55 5.51 -27.42 -1.99
CA ARG A 55 6.86 -27.61 -2.55
C ARG A 55 6.83 -27.29 -4.05
N PHE A 56 7.28 -26.09 -4.42
CA PHE A 56 7.55 -25.77 -5.82
C PHE A 56 8.86 -26.43 -6.24
N GLN A 57 8.77 -27.49 -7.05
CA GLN A 57 9.94 -28.21 -7.57
C GLN A 57 10.69 -27.40 -8.62
N VAL A 58 9.94 -26.70 -9.47
CA VAL A 58 10.46 -25.76 -10.46
C VAL A 58 10.20 -24.36 -9.96
N ARG A 59 11.26 -23.55 -9.87
CA ARG A 59 11.19 -22.15 -9.48
C ARG A 59 12.00 -21.35 -10.48
N LEU A 60 11.41 -20.28 -10.97
CA LEU A 60 12.03 -19.39 -11.94
C LEU A 60 11.80 -17.96 -11.46
N GLU A 61 12.85 -17.31 -10.99
CA GLU A 61 12.89 -15.87 -10.76
C GLU A 61 13.69 -15.27 -11.91
N ASN A 62 13.00 -14.60 -12.84
CA ASN A 62 13.68 -13.93 -13.93
C ASN A 62 14.29 -12.62 -13.40
N PRO A 63 15.52 -12.27 -13.80
CA PRO A 63 16.09 -10.97 -13.47
C PRO A 63 15.19 -9.86 -14.02
N HIS A 64 15.14 -8.73 -13.32
CA HIS A 64 14.39 -7.57 -13.75
C HIS A 64 14.81 -7.18 -15.17
N VAL A 65 13.84 -7.06 -16.07
CA VAL A 65 14.05 -6.82 -17.52
C VAL A 65 14.49 -5.37 -17.81
N ILE A 66 14.50 -4.52 -16.80
CA ILE A 66 14.82 -3.10 -16.88
C ILE A 66 16.23 -2.82 -16.37
N SER A 67 16.91 -1.90 -17.03
CA SER A 67 18.20 -1.39 -16.59
C SER A 67 18.04 -0.49 -15.36
N PRO A 68 19.01 -0.44 -14.43
CA PRO A 68 18.94 0.39 -13.23
C PRO A 68 18.68 1.88 -13.51
N GLU A 69 19.06 2.37 -14.69
CA GLU A 69 18.86 3.75 -15.12
C GLU A 69 17.38 4.09 -15.37
N GLN A 70 16.53 3.06 -15.54
CA GLN A 70 15.10 3.24 -15.81
C GLN A 70 14.25 3.33 -14.54
N ILE A 71 14.78 2.94 -13.37
CA ILE A 71 14.06 3.01 -12.09
C ILE A 71 14.97 3.51 -10.99
N TRP A 72 14.50 4.57 -10.32
CA TRP A 72 15.08 4.99 -9.06
C TRP A 72 14.22 4.52 -7.88
N VAL A 73 14.85 3.89 -6.90
CA VAL A 73 14.22 3.51 -5.63
C VAL A 73 14.98 4.22 -4.51
N GLY A 74 14.26 4.95 -3.66
CA GLY A 74 14.84 5.63 -2.52
C GLY A 74 13.88 5.72 -1.35
N SER A 75 14.46 5.85 -0.15
CA SER A 75 13.73 6.10 1.08
C SER A 75 13.98 7.53 1.53
N ILE A 76 12.90 8.26 1.81
CA ILE A 76 12.96 9.67 2.21
C ILE A 76 12.48 9.76 3.65
N GLY A 77 13.43 9.86 4.58
CA GLY A 77 13.15 9.93 6.01
C GLY A 77 12.90 11.35 6.55
N VAL A 78 13.20 12.39 5.77
CA VAL A 78 13.07 13.79 6.20
C VAL A 78 12.35 14.62 5.14
N GLY A 79 11.51 15.54 5.60
CA GLY A 79 10.75 16.47 4.77
C GLY A 79 11.54 17.73 4.42
N PRO A 80 10.96 18.60 3.59
CA PRO A 80 11.63 19.78 3.06
C PRO A 80 12.12 20.78 4.13
N SER A 81 11.52 20.77 5.33
CA SER A 81 11.93 21.64 6.44
C SER A 81 12.91 20.94 7.39
N GLY A 82 13.45 19.78 7.01
CA GLY A 82 14.40 18.99 7.81
C GLY A 82 13.75 18.19 8.95
N ARG A 83 12.41 18.12 8.99
CA ARG A 83 11.66 17.38 10.01
C ARG A 83 11.46 15.94 9.56
N ALA A 84 11.36 15.01 10.52
CA ALA A 84 11.21 13.59 10.20
C ALA A 84 9.85 13.27 9.55
N LEU A 85 9.88 12.54 8.43
CA LEU A 85 8.69 11.94 7.83
C LEU A 85 8.40 10.61 8.53
N ASN A 86 7.70 10.70 9.67
CA ASN A 86 7.35 9.54 10.47
C ASN A 86 5.84 9.29 10.44
N SER A 87 5.41 8.26 9.71
CA SER A 87 4.00 7.83 9.63
C SER A 87 3.57 6.87 10.75
N SER A 88 4.34 6.73 11.83
CA SER A 88 3.95 5.88 12.97
C SER A 88 2.62 6.33 13.58
N TYR A 89 1.93 5.42 14.27
CA TYR A 89 0.66 5.71 14.95
C TYR A 89 0.74 6.94 15.86
N ARG A 90 1.89 7.17 16.52
CA ARG A 90 2.10 8.28 17.45
C ARG A 90 2.23 9.64 16.74
N SER A 91 2.73 9.66 15.52
CA SER A 91 3.15 10.89 14.83
C SER A 91 2.31 11.23 13.61
N ARG A 92 1.59 10.27 13.02
CA ARG A 92 0.81 10.47 11.78
C ARG A 92 -0.29 11.54 11.90
N ASP A 93 -0.81 11.76 13.10
CA ASP A 93 -1.86 12.76 13.33
C ASP A 93 -1.30 14.17 13.60
N SER A 94 0.03 14.29 13.76
CA SER A 94 0.69 15.57 14.04
C SER A 94 0.59 16.53 12.85
N VAL A 95 0.51 17.82 13.18
CA VAL A 95 0.47 18.91 12.20
C VAL A 95 1.77 18.95 11.41
N GLU A 96 2.90 18.71 12.08
CA GLU A 96 4.23 18.68 11.51
C GLU A 96 4.34 17.60 10.43
N TYR A 97 3.91 16.37 10.73
CA TYR A 97 3.94 15.27 9.76
C TYR A 97 3.10 15.58 8.51
N LYS A 98 1.86 16.02 8.69
CA LYS A 98 0.95 16.37 7.58
C LYS A 98 1.54 17.47 6.70
N THR A 99 2.12 18.50 7.33
CA THR A 99 2.73 19.63 6.62
C THR A 99 3.93 19.18 5.80
N GLU A 100 4.83 18.41 6.40
CA GLU A 100 6.05 17.95 5.73
C GLU A 100 5.75 16.98 4.59
N LEU A 101 4.82 16.04 4.80
CA LEU A 101 4.37 15.13 3.75
C LEU A 101 3.76 15.90 2.58
N GLY A 102 2.87 16.84 2.86
CA GLY A 102 2.24 17.67 1.83
C GLY A 102 3.26 18.51 1.06
N ASN A 103 4.21 19.13 1.75
CA ASN A 103 5.29 19.90 1.12
C ASN A 103 6.22 19.01 0.27
N ALA A 104 6.52 17.80 0.71
CA ALA A 104 7.28 16.83 -0.08
C ALA A 104 6.54 16.50 -1.38
N ILE A 105 5.23 16.23 -1.30
CA ILE A 105 4.39 15.94 -2.48
C ILE A 105 4.33 17.15 -3.42
N VAL A 106 4.22 18.39 -2.92
CA VAL A 106 4.30 19.60 -3.76
C VAL A 106 5.62 19.66 -4.55
N ASN A 107 6.74 19.33 -3.89
CA ASN A 107 8.04 19.32 -4.56
C ASN A 107 8.10 18.24 -5.65
N PHE A 108 7.58 17.03 -5.38
CA PHE A 108 7.48 15.99 -6.40
C PHE A 108 6.58 16.39 -7.57
N ALA A 109 5.39 16.90 -7.28
CA ALA A 109 4.43 17.33 -8.30
C ALA A 109 5.03 18.39 -9.25
N ARG A 110 5.94 19.24 -8.74
CA ARG A 110 6.63 20.26 -9.54
C ARG A 110 7.70 19.69 -10.50
N VAL A 111 8.42 18.65 -10.09
CA VAL A 111 9.60 18.16 -10.83
C VAL A 111 9.33 16.90 -11.65
N VAL A 112 8.36 16.08 -11.23
CA VAL A 112 8.02 14.83 -11.91
C VAL A 112 7.13 15.15 -13.11
N PRO A 113 7.54 14.80 -14.35
CA PRO A 113 6.71 14.98 -15.53
C PRO A 113 5.44 14.12 -15.45
N ASP A 114 4.42 14.49 -16.21
CA ASP A 114 3.18 13.69 -16.37
C ASP A 114 2.37 13.46 -15.08
N GLY A 115 2.55 12.34 -14.38
CA GLY A 115 1.71 11.92 -13.24
C GLY A 115 2.49 11.56 -11.98
N VAL A 116 1.83 11.69 -10.83
CA VAL A 116 2.32 11.21 -9.53
C VAL A 116 1.22 10.37 -8.88
N LEU A 117 1.56 9.14 -8.50
CA LEU A 117 0.67 8.23 -7.77
C LEU A 117 1.15 8.13 -6.32
N VAL A 118 0.27 8.44 -5.37
CA VAL A 118 0.60 8.46 -3.93
C VAL A 118 -0.28 7.44 -3.20
N PHE A 119 0.36 6.47 -2.55
CA PHE A 119 -0.32 5.47 -1.73
C PHE A 119 -0.26 5.85 -0.25
N PHE A 120 -1.41 5.72 0.43
CA PHE A 120 -1.50 5.88 1.89
C PHE A 120 -1.72 4.53 2.57
N PRO A 121 -1.26 4.33 3.82
CA PRO A 121 -1.47 3.09 4.57
C PRO A 121 -2.94 2.74 4.84
N SER A 122 -3.84 3.73 4.80
CA SER A 122 -5.29 3.53 4.89
C SER A 122 -6.06 4.75 4.38
N TYR A 123 -7.33 4.54 4.00
CA TYR A 123 -8.25 5.63 3.64
C TYR A 123 -8.42 6.66 4.76
N GLY A 124 -8.40 6.23 6.02
CA GLY A 124 -8.47 7.16 7.16
C GLY A 124 -7.27 8.10 7.24
N VAL A 125 -6.06 7.61 6.98
CA VAL A 125 -4.85 8.45 6.95
C VAL A 125 -4.88 9.39 5.74
N MET A 126 -5.31 8.88 4.58
CA MET A 126 -5.48 9.70 3.38
C MET A 126 -6.43 10.86 3.63
N ALA A 127 -7.66 10.58 4.09
CA ALA A 127 -8.67 11.60 4.35
C ALA A 127 -8.15 12.68 5.31
N MET A 128 -7.56 12.26 6.43
CA MET A 128 -6.97 13.15 7.43
C MET A 128 -5.86 14.05 6.86
N CYS A 129 -5.00 13.53 5.97
CA CYS A 129 -3.98 14.35 5.30
C CYS A 129 -4.63 15.32 4.29
N THR A 130 -5.53 14.82 3.44
CA THR A 130 -6.16 15.63 2.39
C THR A 130 -7.04 16.73 2.95
N ASP A 131 -7.77 16.48 4.04
CA ASP A 131 -8.61 17.48 4.70
C ASP A 131 -7.75 18.59 5.30
N TYR A 132 -6.65 18.21 5.97
CA TYR A 132 -5.69 19.17 6.48
C TYR A 132 -5.07 20.01 5.35
N TRP A 133 -4.70 19.40 4.22
CA TRP A 133 -4.11 20.12 3.09
C TRP A 133 -5.06 21.09 2.41
N LYS A 134 -6.34 20.73 2.29
CA LYS A 134 -7.40 21.61 1.77
C LYS A 134 -7.64 22.81 2.69
N GLN A 135 -7.48 22.64 4.01
CA GLN A 135 -7.65 23.73 4.98
C GLN A 135 -6.44 24.68 5.05
N THR A 136 -5.26 24.23 4.65
CA THR A 136 -3.99 24.95 4.86
C THR A 136 -3.36 25.51 3.59
N GLY A 137 -4.01 25.39 2.44
CA GLY A 137 -3.47 25.90 1.17
C GLY A 137 -2.49 24.94 0.47
N VAL A 138 -2.19 23.78 1.08
CA VAL A 138 -1.25 22.81 0.51
C VAL A 138 -1.87 22.09 -0.68
N TRP A 139 -3.17 21.79 -0.62
CA TRP A 139 -3.89 21.12 -1.70
C TRP A 139 -3.87 21.94 -2.99
N GLU A 140 -4.08 23.25 -2.88
CA GLU A 140 -4.04 24.21 -3.98
C GLU A 140 -2.64 24.29 -4.59
N ARG A 141 -1.60 24.18 -3.76
CA ARG A 141 -0.22 24.13 -4.24
C ARG A 141 0.09 22.85 -5.01
N ILE A 142 -0.48 21.71 -4.63
CA ILE A 142 -0.40 20.46 -5.41
C ILE A 142 -1.15 20.65 -6.72
N ALA A 143 -2.39 21.14 -6.64
CA ALA A 143 -3.30 21.34 -7.78
C ALA A 143 -2.75 22.30 -8.84
N ARG A 144 -1.86 23.23 -8.45
CA ARG A 144 -1.14 24.11 -9.37
C ARG A 144 -0.25 23.35 -10.37
N TRP A 145 0.27 22.19 -9.98
CA TRP A 145 1.20 21.41 -10.79
C TRP A 145 0.57 20.14 -11.38
N LYS A 146 -0.31 19.48 -10.62
CA LYS A 146 -0.98 18.23 -11.02
C LYS A 146 -2.42 18.26 -10.53
N ALA A 147 -3.39 17.94 -11.37
CA ALA A 147 -4.79 17.83 -10.96
C ALA A 147 -4.98 16.61 -10.03
N PRO A 148 -5.21 16.80 -8.72
CA PRO A 148 -5.25 15.69 -7.78
C PRO A 148 -6.63 15.03 -7.79
N THR A 149 -6.65 13.69 -7.82
CA THR A 149 -7.85 12.86 -7.73
C THR A 149 -7.72 11.93 -6.52
N ILE A 150 -8.82 11.72 -5.82
CA ILE A 150 -8.90 10.82 -4.65
C ILE A 150 -9.78 9.64 -5.07
N GLU A 151 -9.28 8.43 -4.86
CA GLU A 151 -10.01 7.16 -5.05
C GLU A 151 -10.54 6.60 -3.72
#